data_AF-A0A345QHC7-F1
#
_entry.id   AF-A0A345QHC7-F1
#
_cell.length_a   1.000
_cell.length_b   1.000
_cell.length_c   1.000
_cell.angle_alpha   90.00
_cell.angle_beta   90.00
_cell.angle_gamma   90.00
#
_symmetry.space_group_name_H-M   'P 1'
#
loop_
_entity.id
_entity.type
_entity.pdbx_description
1 polymer ?
#
loop_
_entity_poly.entity_id
_entity_poly.type
_entity_poly.pdbx_seq_one_letter_code
_entity_poly.pdbx_strand_id
1 'polypeptide(L)' 'MIESFEKRIAVARTALMRASRLLQDEIRNYPTPISGCDAQFNHLLGERQKVSAALRNLDTAVFVPTPRSPTQVAGIESR' A
#
# COMPACT_ATOMS: atom_id res chain seq x y z
N MET A 1 -2.32 24.06 -13.68
CA MET A 1 -1.29 23.01 -13.50
C MET A 1 -2.04 21.71 -13.27
N ILE A 2 -2.09 20.81 -14.25
CA ILE A 2 -2.86 19.56 -14.13
C ILE A 2 -2.09 18.65 -13.16
N GLU A 3 -2.69 18.32 -12.03
CA GLU A 3 -2.10 17.35 -11.11
C GLU A 3 -2.20 15.95 -11.72
N SER A 4 -1.05 15.28 -11.84
CA SER A 4 -0.99 13.87 -12.21
C SER A 4 -1.34 12.98 -11.02
N PHE A 5 -2.01 11.87 -11.28
CA PHE A 5 -2.30 10.87 -10.26
C PHE A 5 -1.00 10.33 -9.61
N GLU A 6 0.08 10.19 -10.39
CA GLU A 6 1.42 9.83 -9.90
C GLU A 6 1.92 10.76 -8.79
N LYS A 7 1.69 12.07 -8.94
CA LYS A 7 2.04 13.06 -7.93
C LYS A 7 1.24 12.86 -6.65
N ARG A 8 -0.05 12.51 -6.77
CA ARG A 8 -0.91 12.21 -5.62
C ARG A 8 -0.48 10.92 -4.90
N ILE A 9 -0.07 9.89 -5.65
CA ILE A 9 0.50 8.66 -5.09
C ILE A 9 1.80 8.95 -4.33
N ALA A 10 2.71 9.78 -4.88
CA ALA A 10 3.94 10.16 -4.20
C ALA A 10 3.68 10.93 -2.88
N VAL A 11 2.68 11.81 -2.86
CA VAL A 11 2.25 12.52 -1.64
C VAL A 11 1.68 11.54 -0.61
N ALA A 12 0.81 10.62 -1.04
CA ALA A 12 0.24 9.59 -0.16
C ALA A 12 1.34 8.71 0.45
N ARG A 13 2.33 8.27 -0.34
CA ARG A 13 3.48 7.51 0.13
C ARG A 13 4.27 8.27 1.20
N THR A 14 4.56 9.55 0.96
CA THR A 14 5.28 10.39 1.91
C THR A 14 4.52 10.55 3.23
N ALA A 15 3.19 10.72 3.17
CA ALA A 15 2.35 10.82 4.36
C ALA A 15 2.34 9.51 5.15
N LEU A 16 2.21 8.36 4.48
CA LEU A 16 2.25 7.04 5.11
C LEU A 16 3.62 6.74 5.75
N MET A 17 4.72 7.15 5.13
CA MET A 17 6.06 7.02 5.73
C MET A 17 6.20 7.84 7.01
N ARG A 18 5.64 9.05 7.05
CA ARG A 18 5.61 9.87 8.26
C ARG A 18 4.76 9.21 9.36
N ALA A 19 3.58 8.71 9.02
CA ALA A 19 2.72 7.99 9.97
C ALA A 19 3.43 6.74 10.53
N SER A 20 4.13 5.98 9.69
CA SER A 20 4.91 4.81 10.13
C SER A 20 5.98 5.20 11.15
N ARG A 21 6.66 6.33 10.97
CA ARG A 21 7.68 6.81 11.90
C ARG A 21 7.07 7.25 13.24
N LEU A 22 5.97 8.00 13.20
CA LEU A 22 5.25 8.41 14.41
C LEU A 22 4.79 7.21 15.23
N LEU A 23 4.19 6.20 14.58
CA LEU A 23 3.79 4.96 15.24
C LEU A 23 4.98 4.21 15.85
N GLN A 24 6.13 4.16 15.16
CA GLN A 24 7.34 3.54 15.71
C GLN A 24 7.86 4.29 16.94
N ASP A 25 7.87 5.61 16.91
CA ASP A 25 8.29 6.44 18.04
C ASP A 25 7.32 6.28 19.23
N GLU A 26 6.01 6.25 18.99
CA GLU A 26 5.00 6.01 20.03
C GLU A 26 5.15 4.62 20.65
N ILE A 27 5.29 3.56 19.84
CA ILE A 27 5.48 2.19 20.32
C ILE A 27 6.79 2.08 21.12
N ARG A 28 7.87 2.74 20.67
CA ARG A 28 9.17 2.71 21.34
C ARG A 28 9.15 3.41 22.69
N ASN A 29 8.41 4.52 22.79
CA ASN A 29 8.28 5.31 24.01
C ASN A 29 7.12 4.83 24.90
N TYR A 30 6.42 3.77 24.51
CA TYR A 30 5.30 3.23 25.25
C TYR A 30 5.79 2.57 26.56
N PRO A 31 5.17 2.84 27.72
CA PRO A 31 5.53 2.17 28.98
C PRO A 31 5.30 0.66 28.86
N THR A 32 5.96 -0.16 29.68
CA THR A 32 5.88 -1.63 29.58
C THR A 32 4.42 -2.12 29.58
N PRO A 33 3.91 -2.67 28.46
CA PRO A 33 2.49 -2.99 28.33
C PRO A 33 2.17 -4.31 29.02
N ILE A 34 0.95 -4.41 29.59
CA ILE A 34 0.39 -5.70 30.01
C ILE A 34 -0.09 -6.40 28.74
N SER A 35 0.69 -7.37 28.28
CA SER A 35 0.42 -8.10 27.04
C SER A 35 -1.02 -8.64 27.01
N GLY A 36 -1.76 -8.35 25.94
CA GLY A 36 -3.13 -8.83 25.73
C GLY A 36 -4.24 -8.05 26.45
N CYS A 37 -3.94 -7.20 27.43
CA CYS A 37 -4.92 -6.38 28.14
C CYS A 37 -4.84 -4.89 27.74
N ASP A 38 -3.68 -4.48 27.22
CA ASP A 38 -3.43 -3.09 26.84
C ASP A 38 -4.07 -2.75 25.49
N ALA A 39 -5.30 -2.26 25.54
CA ALA A 39 -6.07 -1.86 24.37
C ALA A 39 -5.38 -0.77 23.55
N GLN A 40 -4.66 0.16 24.20
CA GLN A 40 -3.97 1.24 23.53
C GLN A 40 -2.73 0.71 22.79
N PHE A 41 -1.92 -0.11 23.43
CA PHE A 41 -0.77 -0.73 22.77
C PHE A 41 -1.20 -1.64 21.61
N ASN A 42 -2.26 -2.43 21.80
CA ASN A 42 -2.82 -3.27 20.74
C ASN A 42 -3.33 -2.43 19.56
N HIS A 43 -3.94 -1.26 19.82
CA HIS A 43 -4.33 -0.33 18.77
C HIS A 43 -3.12 0.17 17.98
N LEU A 44 -2.03 0.58 18.65
CA LEU A 44 -0.80 1.02 17.97
C LEU A 44 -0.20 -0.07 17.08
N LEU A 45 -0.20 -1.33 17.53
CA LEU A 45 0.24 -2.47 16.71
C LEU A 45 -0.65 -2.67 15.48
N GLY A 46 -1.97 -2.53 15.64
CA GLY A 46 -2.94 -2.59 14.56
C GLY A 46 -2.71 -1.50 13.52
N GLU A 47 -2.56 -0.25 13.95
CA GLU A 47 -2.28 0.89 13.06
C GLU A 47 -0.95 0.73 12.33
N ARG A 48 0.09 0.22 13.01
CA ARG A 48 1.39 -0.10 12.38
C ARG A 48 1.22 -1.12 11.25
N GLN A 49 0.43 -2.17 11.48
CA GLN A 49 0.15 -3.17 10.43
C GLN A 49 -0.59 -2.55 9.25
N LYS A 50 -1.63 -1.75 9.49
CA LYS A 50 -2.40 -1.06 8.44
C LYS A 50 -1.51 -0.15 7.58
N VAL A 51 -0.69 0.69 8.21
CA VAL A 51 0.21 1.61 7.49
C VAL A 51 1.25 0.82 6.68
N SER A 52 1.82 -0.24 7.24
CA SER A 52 2.78 -1.10 6.53
C SER A 52 2.15 -1.79 5.32
N ALA A 53 0.91 -2.26 5.42
CA ALA A 53 0.18 -2.86 4.31
C ALA A 53 -0.12 -1.83 3.21
N ALA A 54 -0.55 -0.63 3.58
CA ALA A 54 -0.82 0.45 2.63
C ALA A 54 0.43 0.83 1.83
N LEU A 55 1.59 0.97 2.48
CA LEU A 55 2.86 1.22 1.79
C LEU A 55 3.22 0.11 0.80
N ARG A 56 3.09 -1.16 1.21
CA ARG A 56 3.33 -2.30 0.32
C ARG A 56 2.40 -2.28 -0.89
N ASN A 57 1.13 -1.96 -0.70
CA ASN A 57 0.17 -1.88 -1.80
C ASN A 57 0.52 -0.77 -2.79
N LEU A 58 1.03 0.37 -2.33
CA LEU A 58 1.50 1.45 -3.22
C LEU A 58 2.73 1.05 -4.04
N ASP A 59 3.60 0.18 -3.49
CA ASP A 59 4.81 -0.32 -4.16
C ASP A 59 4.56 -1.59 -5.01
N THR A 60 3.38 -2.19 -4.92
CA THR A 60 3.07 -3.45 -5.63
C THR A 60 2.75 -3.17 -7.09
N ALA A 61 3.59 -3.70 -7.99
CA ALA A 61 3.28 -3.72 -9.41
C ALA A 61 2.07 -4.64 -9.66
N VAL A 62 0.98 -4.09 -10.20
CA VAL A 62 -0.17 -4.90 -10.62
C VAL A 62 0.20 -5.60 -11.92
N PHE A 63 0.30 -6.92 -11.88
CA PHE A 63 0.39 -7.71 -13.10
C PHE A 63 -0.94 -7.60 -13.85
N VAL A 64 -0.91 -6.98 -15.03
CA VAL A 64 -2.04 -6.96 -15.94
C VAL A 64 -1.77 -8.01 -17.02
N PRO A 65 -2.51 -9.14 -17.05
CA PRO A 65 -2.39 -10.08 -18.15
C PRO A 65 -2.73 -9.36 -19.45
N THR A 66 -1.81 -9.38 -20.42
CA THR A 66 -2.08 -8.87 -21.76
C THR A 66 -3.30 -9.60 -22.32
N PRO A 67 -4.34 -8.90 -22.79
CA PRO A 67 -5.52 -9.54 -23.36
C PRO A 67 -5.10 -10.41 -24.55
N ARG A 68 -5.32 -11.72 -24.45
CA ARG A 68 -5.17 -12.65 -25.57
C ARG A 68 -6.39 -12.53 -26.48
N SER A 69 -6.48 -11.45 -27.24
CA SER A 69 -7.31 -11.42 -28.45
C SER A 69 -6.38 -11.20 -29.64
N PRO A 70 -6.20 -12.22 -30.50
CA PRO A 70 -5.44 -12.06 -31.72
C PRO A 70 -6.12 -11.00 -32.57
N THR A 71 -5.31 -10.19 -33.23
CA THR A 71 -5.72 -9.16 -34.18
C THR A 71 -6.84 -9.67 -35.09
N GLN A 72 -7.93 -8.91 -35.29
CA GLN A 72 -9.01 -9.22 -36.25
C GLN A 72 -8.54 -9.32 -37.72
N VAL A 73 -7.24 -9.13 -37.98
CA VAL A 73 -6.59 -9.31 -39.29
C VAL A 73 -5.92 -10.69 -39.41
N ALA A 74 -6.35 -11.68 -38.62
CA ALA A 74 -6.11 -13.09 -38.96
C ALA A 74 -7.15 -13.50 -40.00
N GLY A 75 -6.99 -13.00 -41.23
CA GLY A 75 -7.75 -13.41 -42.39
C GLY A 75 -7.71 -14.93 -42.50
N ILE A 76 -8.87 -15.55 -42.37
CA ILE A 76 -9.09 -16.97 -42.57
C ILE A 76 -8.98 -17.29 -44.06
N GLU A 77 -7.76 -17.30 -44.60
CA GLU A 77 -7.50 -17.99 -45.86
C GLU A 77 -7.27 -19.47 -45.56
N SER A 78 -8.35 -20.25 -45.62
CA SER A 78 -8.28 -21.69 -45.77
C SER A 78 -8.95 -22.04 -47.10
N ARG A 79 -8.10 -22.33 -48.07
CA ARG A 79 -8.45 -22.85 -49.41
C ARG A 79 -8.58 -24.36 -49.36
#